data_AF-A0A976QHD5-F1
#
_entry.id   AF-A0A976QHD5-F1
#
_cell.length_a   1.000
_cell.length_b   1.000
_cell.length_c   1.000
_cell.angle_alpha   90.00
_cell.angle_beta   90.00
_cell.angle_gamma   90.00
#
_symmetry.space_group_name_H-M   'P 1'
#
loop_
_entity.id
_entity.type
_entity.pdbx_description
1 polymer ?
#
loop_
_entity_poly.entity_id
_entity_poly.type
_entity_poly.pdbx_seq_one_letter_code
_entity_poly.pdbx_strand_id
1 'polypeptide(L)'
;MNKNINLNSVVTKECVINKNNVEKNIQSKERRKERLGKACADFESMFVFQLLQTMKKTIPKGGLFSDKSSWGSTYMLMFDQKVAEDLANRGGGIGLQKVLFQQLANSLKLTGKD
;
A
#
# COMPACT_ATOMS: atom_id res chain seq x y z
N MET A 1 2.54 -65.36 -20.25
CA MET A 1 2.26 -64.41 -19.13
C MET A 1 2.88 -63.06 -19.50
N ASN A 2 2.10 -62.19 -20.15
CA ASN A 2 2.55 -60.84 -20.52
C ASN A 2 2.12 -59.86 -19.42
N LYS A 3 3.09 -59.29 -18.69
CA LYS A 3 2.83 -58.19 -17.75
C LYS A 3 2.73 -56.89 -18.56
N ASN A 4 1.51 -56.38 -18.65
CA ASN A 4 1.20 -55.10 -19.28
C ASN A 4 1.59 -53.98 -18.30
N ILE A 5 2.72 -53.32 -18.55
CA ILE A 5 3.21 -52.22 -17.72
C ILE A 5 2.57 -50.94 -18.25
N ASN A 6 1.66 -50.36 -17.46
CA ASN A 6 0.97 -49.12 -17.80
C ASN A 6 1.94 -47.94 -17.74
N LEU A 7 2.24 -47.33 -18.89
CA LEU A 7 3.16 -46.21 -19.07
C LEU A 7 2.62 -44.83 -18.62
N ASN A 8 1.44 -44.75 -17.98
CA ASN A 8 0.84 -43.46 -17.59
C ASN A 8 1.44 -42.81 -16.32
N SER A 9 2.37 -43.47 -15.62
CA SER A 9 2.95 -42.95 -14.37
C SER A 9 4.24 -42.13 -14.55
N VAL A 10 4.80 -42.09 -15.76
CA VAL A 10 6.06 -41.37 -16.05
C VAL A 10 5.81 -39.98 -16.66
N VAL A 11 4.67 -39.77 -17.33
CA VAL A 11 4.34 -38.51 -18.01
C VAL A 11 3.85 -37.40 -17.05
N THR A 12 3.53 -37.74 -15.79
CA THR A 12 2.93 -36.77 -14.84
C THR A 12 3.95 -35.96 -14.03
N LYS A 13 5.24 -36.31 -14.03
CA LYS A 13 6.23 -35.62 -13.19
C LYS A 13 6.75 -34.30 -13.78
N GLU A 14 6.73 -34.13 -15.11
CA GLU A 14 7.23 -32.90 -15.75
C GLU A 14 6.18 -31.77 -15.86
N CYS A 15 4.88 -32.05 -15.76
CA CYS A 15 3.82 -31.03 -15.82
C CYS A 15 3.49 -30.42 -14.43
N VAL A 16 3.56 -31.20 -13.36
CA VAL A 16 3.23 -30.72 -12.00
C VAL A 16 4.27 -29.73 -11.45
N ILE A 17 5.53 -29.84 -11.88
CA ILE A 17 6.61 -28.94 -11.45
C ILE A 17 6.46 -27.52 -12.04
N ASN A 18 5.87 -27.38 -13.23
CA ASN A 18 5.66 -26.08 -13.87
C ASN A 18 4.50 -25.29 -13.23
N LYS A 19 3.37 -25.95 -12.95
CA LYS A 19 2.18 -25.32 -12.37
C LYS A 19 2.45 -24.71 -10.97
N ASN A 20 3.20 -25.43 -10.13
CA ASN A 20 3.56 -24.98 -8.78
C ASN A 20 4.50 -23.76 -8.74
N ASN A 21 5.34 -23.57 -9.77
CA ASN A 21 6.27 -22.44 -9.82
C ASN A 21 5.58 -21.17 -10.34
N VAL A 22 4.67 -21.31 -11.31
CA VAL A 22 3.89 -20.19 -11.87
C VAL A 22 2.94 -19.60 -10.82
N GLU A 23 2.21 -20.44 -10.07
CA GLU A 23 1.30 -19.98 -9.01
C GLU A 23 2.04 -19.26 -7.87
N LYS A 24 3.20 -19.77 -7.45
CA LYS A 24 4.06 -19.10 -6.45
C LYS A 24 4.58 -17.75 -6.95
N ASN A 25 4.94 -17.64 -8.22
CA ASN A 25 5.44 -16.39 -8.80
C ASN A 25 4.32 -15.33 -8.90
N ILE A 26 3.13 -15.73 -9.36
CA ILE A 26 1.95 -14.86 -9.41
C ILE A 26 1.57 -14.37 -8.00
N GLN A 27 1.53 -15.26 -7.01
CA GLN A 27 1.22 -14.90 -5.64
C GLN A 27 2.26 -13.94 -5.04
N SER A 28 3.54 -14.10 -5.39
CA SER A 28 4.60 -13.17 -4.98
C SER A 28 4.50 -11.79 -5.65
N LYS A 29 4.05 -11.72 -6.91
CA LYS A 29 3.79 -10.45 -7.60
C LYS A 29 2.60 -9.71 -6.99
N GLU A 30 1.49 -10.42 -6.73
CA GLU A 30 0.29 -9.81 -6.15
C GLU A 30 0.56 -9.30 -4.73
N ARG A 31 1.27 -10.08 -3.90
CA ARG A 31 1.67 -9.61 -2.56
C ARG A 31 2.59 -8.39 -2.60
N ARG A 32 3.49 -8.28 -3.59
CA ARG A 32 4.31 -7.07 -3.75
C ARG A 32 3.47 -5.87 -4.15
N LYS A 33 2.48 -6.06 -5.03
CA LYS A 33 1.55 -5.03 -5.46
C LYS A 33 0.68 -4.53 -4.30
N GLU A 34 0.12 -5.43 -3.50
CA GLU A 34 -0.66 -5.10 -2.31
C GLU A 34 0.17 -4.30 -1.29
N ARG A 35 1.39 -4.77 -1.00
CA ARG A 35 2.32 -4.07 -0.09
C ARG A 35 2.70 -2.69 -0.60
N LEU A 36 2.90 -2.55 -1.92
CA LEU A 36 3.19 -1.26 -2.54
C LEU A 36 2.00 -0.30 -2.41
N GLY A 37 0.78 -0.79 -2.64
CA GLY A 37 -0.44 0.00 -2.46
C GLY A 37 -0.58 0.50 -1.02
N LYS A 38 -0.38 -0.40 -0.04
CA LYS A 38 -0.41 -0.04 1.37
C LYS A 38 0.66 1.00 1.74
N ALA A 39 1.89 0.80 1.30
CA ALA A 39 2.97 1.77 1.55
C ALA A 39 2.69 3.16 0.94
N CYS A 40 2.05 3.20 -0.24
CA CYS A 40 1.64 4.46 -0.87
C CYS A 40 0.51 5.16 -0.08
N ALA A 41 -0.45 4.41 0.46
CA ALA A 41 -1.50 4.95 1.32
C ALA A 41 -0.93 5.48 2.65
N ASP A 42 -0.01 4.73 3.27
CA ASP A 42 0.67 5.15 4.50
C ASP A 42 1.47 6.45 4.26
N PHE A 43 2.16 6.58 3.13
CA PHE A 43 2.86 7.80 2.75
C PHE A 43 1.91 9.00 2.54
N GLU A 44 0.77 8.79 1.86
CA GLU A 44 -0.25 9.82 1.70
C GLU A 44 -0.79 10.30 3.05
N SER A 45 -0.99 9.38 4.02
CA SER A 45 -1.43 9.75 5.37
C SER A 45 -0.42 10.67 6.07
N MET A 46 0.88 10.38 5.99
CA MET A 46 1.92 11.24 6.57
C MET A 46 1.98 12.61 5.88
N PHE A 47 1.80 12.63 4.56
CA PHE A 47 1.78 13.86 3.79
C PHE A 47 0.58 14.74 4.16
N VAL A 48 -0.63 14.17 4.22
CA VAL A 48 -1.85 14.88 4.64
C VAL A 48 -1.69 15.42 6.05
N PHE A 49 -1.14 14.63 6.96
CA PHE A 49 -0.86 15.08 8.33
C PHE A 49 0.08 16.29 8.34
N GLN A 50 1.19 16.24 7.59
CA GLN A 50 2.12 17.35 7.48
C GLN A 50 1.49 18.60 6.84
N LEU A 51 0.60 18.40 5.86
CA LEU A 51 -0.16 19.46 5.22
C LEU A 51 -1.09 20.16 6.22
N LEU A 52 -1.88 19.40 6.99
CA LEU A 52 -2.74 19.91 8.07
C LEU A 52 -1.94 20.69 9.12
N GLN A 53 -0.77 20.17 9.52
CA GLN A 53 0.12 20.83 10.46
C GLN A 53 0.67 22.15 9.90
N THR A 54 1.04 22.17 8.62
CA THR A 54 1.58 23.37 7.97
C THR A 54 0.50 24.45 7.85
N MET A 55 -0.72 24.10 7.43
CA MET A 55 -1.84 25.04 7.39
C MET A 55 -2.12 25.67 8.76
N LYS A 56 -2.11 24.89 9.84
CA LYS A 56 -2.30 25.44 11.19
C LYS A 56 -1.16 26.35 11.65
N LYS A 57 0.09 26.07 11.22
CA LYS A 57 1.23 26.97 11.48
C LYS A 57 1.11 28.30 10.74
N THR A 58 0.42 28.35 9.61
CA THR A 58 0.21 29.60 8.84
C THR A 58 -0.83 30.53 9.45
N ILE A 59 -1.66 30.05 10.39
CA ILE A 59 -2.62 30.89 11.10
C ILE A 59 -1.84 31.68 12.16
N PRO A 60 -1.73 33.02 12.04
CA PRO A 60 -1.01 33.82 13.02
C PRO A 60 -1.66 33.66 14.39
N LYS A 61 -0.86 33.35 15.42
CA LYS A 61 -1.30 33.26 16.81
C LYS A 61 -1.56 34.67 17.37
N GLY A 62 -2.60 35.33 16.88
CA GLY A 62 -2.97 36.69 17.28
C GLY A 62 -4.08 36.65 18.33
N GLY A 63 -3.72 36.76 19.61
CA GLY A 63 -4.68 37.05 20.68
C GLY A 63 -4.24 36.58 22.06
N LEU A 64 -4.67 37.32 23.09
CA LEU A 64 -4.46 37.10 24.54
C LEU A 64 -4.85 35.68 25.05
N PHE A 65 -5.43 34.84 24.19
CA PHE A 65 -5.90 33.48 24.46
C PHE A 65 -5.12 32.38 23.72
N SER A 66 -4.06 32.69 22.96
CA SER A 66 -3.36 31.72 22.12
C SER A 66 -2.52 30.67 22.87
N ASP A 67 -2.44 30.75 24.20
CA ASP A 67 -1.43 30.02 24.98
C ASP A 67 -1.98 29.05 26.04
N LYS A 68 -3.29 28.78 26.07
CA LYS A 68 -3.87 28.02 27.19
C LYS A 68 -4.37 26.64 26.80
N SER A 69 -3.42 25.72 26.58
CA SER A 69 -3.43 24.36 27.15
C SER A 69 -2.58 23.40 26.30
N SER A 70 -1.45 22.96 26.85
CA SER A 70 -0.61 21.89 26.28
C SER A 70 -1.38 20.57 26.05
N TRP A 71 -2.50 20.38 26.77
CA TRP A 71 -3.39 19.22 26.59
C TRP A 71 -4.21 19.31 25.30
N GLY A 72 -4.69 20.51 24.94
CA GLY A 72 -5.48 20.71 23.71
C GLY A 72 -4.67 20.41 22.45
N SER A 73 -3.39 20.77 22.43
CA SER A 73 -2.49 20.47 21.30
C SER A 73 -2.28 18.97 21.07
N THR A 74 -2.20 18.17 22.14
CA THR A 74 -2.02 16.72 22.03
C THR A 74 -3.28 16.05 21.48
N TYR A 75 -4.47 16.44 21.96
CA TYR A 75 -5.74 15.93 21.42
C TYR A 75 -5.90 16.30 19.94
N MET A 76 -5.59 17.55 19.58
CA MET A 76 -5.62 18.00 18.20
C MET A 76 -4.70 17.17 17.32
N LEU A 77 -3.47 16.89 17.78
CA LEU A 77 -2.50 16.07 17.06
C LEU A 77 -3.02 14.67 16.77
N MET A 78 -3.59 13.99 17.78
CA MET A 78 -4.16 12.65 17.63
C MET A 78 -5.36 12.67 16.69
N PHE A 79 -6.17 13.73 16.75
CA PHE A 79 -7.27 13.94 15.83
C PHE A 79 -6.79 14.10 14.38
N ASP A 80 -5.80 14.96 14.13
CA ASP A 80 -5.24 15.16 12.79
C ASP A 80 -4.62 13.89 12.23
N GLN A 81 -3.96 13.09 13.08
CA GLN A 81 -3.40 11.81 12.67
C GLN A 81 -4.51 10.85 12.21
N LYS A 82 -5.62 10.78 12.95
CA LYS A 82 -6.77 9.94 12.59
C LYS A 82 -7.48 10.43 11.34
N VAL A 83 -7.65 11.75 11.21
CA VAL A 83 -8.21 12.35 10.01
C VAL A 83 -7.34 12.05 8.79
N ALA A 84 -6.02 12.18 8.91
CA ALA A 84 -5.09 11.89 7.83
C ALA A 84 -5.10 10.40 7.43
N GLU A 85 -5.19 9.50 8.40
CA GLU A 85 -5.33 8.05 8.17
C GLU A 85 -6.66 7.71 7.47
N ASP A 86 -7.79 8.28 7.90
CA ASP A 86 -9.10 8.06 7.27
C ASP A 86 -9.14 8.65 5.85
N LEU A 87 -8.56 9.84 5.64
CA LEU A 87 -8.46 10.47 4.33
C LEU A 87 -7.64 9.65 3.35
N ALA A 88 -6.47 9.15 3.76
CA ALA A 88 -5.61 8.35 2.90
C ALA A 88 -6.24 6.98 2.54
N ASN A 89 -6.98 6.37 3.46
CA ASN A 89 -7.58 5.06 3.25
C ASN A 89 -8.92 5.11 2.50
N ARG A 90 -9.67 6.22 2.58
CA ARG A 90 -10.97 6.34 1.90
C ARG A 90 -10.83 6.75 0.45
N GLY A 91 -11.31 5.89 -0.46
CA GLY A 91 -11.67 6.28 -1.84
C GLY A 91 -10.51 6.78 -2.72
N GLY A 92 -9.25 6.59 -2.32
CA GLY A 92 -8.09 7.09 -3.05
C GLY A 92 -7.57 8.45 -2.59
N GLY A 93 -8.02 8.97 -1.44
CA GLY A 93 -7.49 10.17 -0.80
C GLY A 93 -7.46 11.42 -1.67
N ILE A 94 -6.36 12.18 -1.57
CA ILE A 94 -6.05 13.33 -2.43
C ILE A 94 -5.54 12.89 -3.81
N GLY A 95 -5.44 11.58 -4.05
CA GLY A 95 -5.02 10.98 -5.33
C GLY A 95 -3.51 10.80 -5.45
N LEU A 96 -2.73 11.19 -4.44
CA LEU A 96 -1.28 11.09 -4.45
C LEU A 96 -0.81 9.62 -4.47
N GLN A 97 -1.48 8.78 -3.68
CA GLN A 97 -1.16 7.35 -3.59
C GLN A 97 -1.27 6.64 -4.96
N LYS A 98 -2.22 7.04 -5.81
CA LYS A 98 -2.44 6.43 -7.13
C LYS A 98 -1.32 6.77 -8.09
N VAL A 99 -0.87 8.03 -8.08
CA VAL A 99 0.25 8.51 -8.89
C VAL A 99 1.54 7.81 -8.44
N LEU A 100 1.83 7.79 -7.14
CA LEU A 100 2.97 7.07 -6.58
C LEU A 100 2.95 5.60 -6.97
N PHE A 101 1.81 4.94 -6.76
CA PHE A 101 1.64 3.54 -7.10
C PHE A 101 1.92 3.26 -8.57
N GLN A 102 1.44 4.10 -9.49
CA GLN A 102 1.73 3.94 -10.92
C GLN A 102 3.23 4.10 -11.23
N GLN A 103 3.88 5.11 -10.68
CA GLN A 103 5.31 5.35 -10.90
C GLN A 103 6.18 4.19 -10.37
N LEU A 104 5.89 3.73 -9.16
CA LEU A 104 6.59 2.64 -8.52
C LEU A 104 6.29 1.28 -9.18
N ALA A 105 5.03 1.02 -9.53
CA ALA A 105 4.64 -0.23 -10.19
C ALA A 105 5.27 -0.37 -11.58
N ASN A 106 5.35 0.74 -12.34
CA ASN A 106 6.04 0.78 -13.63
C ASN A 106 7.54 0.55 -13.46
N SER A 107 8.17 1.22 -12.49
CA SER A 107 9.60 1.04 -12.19
C SER A 107 9.94 -0.39 -11.76
N LEU A 108 9.04 -1.05 -11.03
CA LEU A 108 9.20 -2.42 -10.54
C LEU A 108 8.76 -3.50 -11.53
N LYS A 109 8.31 -3.12 -12.74
CA LYS A 109 7.74 -4.03 -13.77
C LYS A 109 6.65 -4.94 -13.21
N LEU A 110 5.83 -4.40 -12.29
CA LEU A 110 4.69 -5.11 -11.72
C LEU A 110 3.45 -5.00 -12.63
N THR A 111 3.44 -4.01 -13.52
CA THR A 111 2.48 -3.89 -14.61
C THR A 111 2.92 -4.80 -15.76
N GLY A 112 2.15 -5.86 -16.02
CA GLY A 112 2.40 -6.84 -17.09
C GLY A 112 2.06 -6.30 -18.47
N LYS A 113 2.65 -5.16 -18.83
CA LYS A 113 2.63 -4.67 -20.21
C LYS A 113 3.99 -4.99 -20.81
N ASP A 114 4.03 -6.15 -21.45
CA ASP A 114 5.00 -6.45 -22.51
C ASP A 114 4.87 -5.38 -23.61
#